data_AF-A0A6J7N0V5-F1
#
_entry.id   AF-A0A6J7N0V5-F1
#
_cell.length_a   1.000
_cell.length_b   1.000
_cell.length_c   1.000
_cell.angle_alpha   90.00
_cell.angle_beta   90.00
_cell.angle_gamma   90.00
#
_symmetry.space_group_name_H-M   'P 1'
#
loop_
_entity.id
_entity.type
_entity.pdbx_description
1 polymer ?
#
loop_
_entity_poly.entity_id
_entity_poly.type
_entity_poly.pdbx_seq_one_letter_code
_entity_poly.pdbx_strand_id
1 'polypeptide(L)' 'MLIIHGLADDNVLAAHSLQFSTALLHAGKPHEFLPLAGVTHMTPQEVVAENLLLHQLQFLQRSLNA' A
#
# COMPACT_ATOMS: atom_id res chain seq x y z
N MET A 1 2.00 1.95 10.09
CA MET A 1 1.78 0.78 9.23
C MET A 1 1.56 1.26 7.81
N LEU A 2 2.08 0.55 6.80
CA LEU A 2 1.93 0.86 5.37
C LEU A 2 1.06 -0.21 4.69
N ILE A 3 0.04 0.22 3.96
CA ILE A 3 -0.84 -0.62 3.11
C ILE A 3 -0.63 -0.16 1.67
N ILE A 4 -0.34 -1.09 0.75
CA ILE A 4 -0.18 -0.82 -0.69
C ILE A 4 -1.11 -1.76 -1.43
N HIS A 5 -1.91 -1.26 -2.37
CA HIS A 5 -2.85 -2.12 -3.11
C HIS A 5 -3.11 -1.63 -4.54
N GLY A 6 -3.14 -2.55 -5.50
CA GLY A 6 -3.53 -2.28 -6.89
C GLY A 6 -5.03 -2.09 -7.03
N LEU A 7 -5.49 -0.92 -7.50
CA LEU A 7 -6.93 -0.64 -7.62
C LEU A 7 -7.62 -1.46 -8.73
N ALA A 8 -6.86 -2.05 -9.64
CA ALA A 8 -7.36 -2.93 -10.69
C ALA A 8 -7.11 -4.42 -10.38
N ASP A 9 -6.72 -4.78 -9.15
CA ASP A 9 -6.50 -6.19 -8.77
C ASP A 9 -7.83 -6.95 -8.79
N ASP A 10 -7.89 -7.98 -9.63
CA ASP A 10 -9.02 -8.87 -9.87
C ASP A 10 -8.92 -10.19 -9.09
N ASN A 11 -7.76 -10.46 -8.48
CA ASN A 11 -7.50 -11.62 -7.64
C ASN A 11 -7.71 -11.29 -6.16
N VAL A 12 -7.11 -10.18 -5.69
CA VAL A 12 -7.32 -9.65 -4.34
C VAL A 12 -7.96 -8.28 -4.45
N LEU A 13 -9.28 -8.23 -4.31
CA LEU A 13 -10.05 -7.00 -4.54
C LEU A 13 -9.62 -5.86 -3.59
N ALA A 14 -9.50 -4.65 -4.14
CA ALA A 14 -9.15 -3.44 -3.38
C ALA A 14 -10.13 -3.11 -2.23
N ALA A 15 -11.35 -3.65 -2.30
CA ALA A 15 -12.36 -3.55 -1.23
C ALA A 15 -11.81 -4.04 0.12
N HIS A 16 -10.95 -5.06 0.15
CA HIS A 16 -10.35 -5.56 1.39
C HIS A 16 -9.47 -4.51 2.07
N SER A 17 -8.58 -3.86 1.30
CA SER A 17 -7.69 -2.81 1.83
C SER A 17 -8.45 -1.56 2.24
N LEU A 18 -9.51 -1.19 1.51
CA LEU A 18 -10.41 -0.09 1.88
C LEU A 18 -11.15 -0.38 3.20
N GLN A 19 -11.75 -1.56 3.34
CA GLN A 19 -12.44 -1.96 4.57
C GLN A 19 -11.49 -1.99 5.77
N PHE A 20 -10.27 -2.50 5.58
CA PHE A 20 -9.27 -2.52 6.65
C PHE A 20 -8.82 -1.10 7.04
N SER A 21 -8.57 -0.22 6.06
CA SER A 21 -8.24 1.19 6.30
C SER A 21 -9.35 1.90 7.08
N THR A 22 -10.63 1.69 6.71
CA THR A 22 -11.78 2.21 7.46
C THR A 22 -11.79 1.70 8.90
N ALA A 23 -11.57 0.41 9.11
CA ALA A 23 -11.56 -0.18 10.45
C ALA A 23 -10.43 0.40 11.33
N LEU A 24 -9.23 0.59 10.77
CA LEU A 24 -8.11 1.21 11.48
C LEU A 24 -8.39 2.67 11.82
N LEU A 25 -8.98 3.43 10.89
CA LEU A 25 -9.36 4.82 11.12
C LEU A 25 -10.39 4.93 12.24
N HIS A 26 -11.45 4.12 12.22
CA HIS A 26 -12.45 4.07 13.29
C HIS A 26 -11.85 3.67 14.64
N ALA A 27 -10.82 2.84 14.65
CA ALA A 27 -10.09 2.45 15.86
C ALA A 27 -9.01 3.47 16.30
N GLY A 28 -8.87 4.60 15.61
CA GLY A 28 -7.83 5.61 15.91
C GLY A 28 -6.41 5.11 15.69
N LYS A 29 -6.21 4.10 14.82
CA LYS A 29 -4.89 3.51 14.53
C LYS A 29 -4.25 4.20 13.32
N PRO A 30 -3.14 4.94 13.49
CA PRO A 30 -2.49 5.64 12.39
C PRO A 30 -1.93 4.63 11.37
N HIS A 31 -2.20 4.87 10.10
CA HIS A 31 -1.73 4.05 8.98
C HIS A 31 -1.60 4.91 7.73
N GLU A 32 -0.78 4.44 6.79
CA GLU A 32 -0.56 5.04 5.48
C GLU A 32 -1.10 4.07 4.42
N PHE A 33 -1.86 4.59 3.45
CA PHE A 33 -2.42 3.79 2.35
C PHE A 33 -1.96 4.37 1.00
N LEU A 34 -1.27 3.54 0.21
CA LEU A 34 -0.82 3.85 -1.15
C LEU A 34 -1.64 3.04 -2.17
N PRO A 35 -2.73 3.62 -2.73
CA PRO A 35 -3.47 3.00 -3.81
C PRO A 35 -2.74 3.16 -5.15
N LEU A 36 -2.62 2.08 -5.92
CA LEU A 36 -1.97 2.08 -7.23
C LEU A 36 -3.02 2.01 -8.35
N ALA A 37 -3.27 3.14 -9.01
CA ALA A 37 -4.21 3.21 -10.12
C ALA A 37 -3.72 2.39 -11.33
N GLY A 38 -4.60 1.60 -11.94
CA GLY A 38 -4.29 0.78 -13.12
C GLY A 38 -3.36 -0.42 -12.88
N VAL A 39 -2.98 -0.68 -11.63
CA VAL A 39 -2.17 -1.84 -11.24
C VAL A 39 -3.10 -2.96 -10.77
N THR A 40 -2.88 -4.18 -11.29
CA THR A 40 -3.58 -5.40 -10.87
C THR A 40 -2.87 -6.01 -9.64
N HIS A 41 -2.68 -7.33 -9.59
CA HIS A 41 -1.94 -8.00 -8.53
C HIS A 41 -0.43 -7.69 -8.54
N MET A 42 0.13 -7.43 -9.72
CA MET A 42 1.55 -7.10 -9.91
C MET A 42 1.68 -5.91 -10.86
N THR A 43 2.71 -5.08 -10.66
CA THR A 43 3.09 -4.05 -11.63
C THR A 43 4.18 -4.58 -12.56
N PRO A 44 3.96 -4.67 -13.89
CA PRO A 44 5.01 -5.04 -14.84
C PRO A 44 5.94 -3.86 -15.19
N GLN A 45 5.64 -2.66 -14.68
CA GLN A 45 6.36 -1.43 -15.02
C GLN A 45 7.56 -1.29 -14.10
N GLU A 46 8.76 -1.51 -14.64
CA GLU A 46 10.02 -1.52 -13.88
C GLU A 46 10.22 -0.25 -13.04
N VAL A 47 9.95 0.93 -13.62
CA VAL A 47 10.07 2.22 -12.91
C VAL A 47 9.10 2.32 -11.74
N VAL A 48 7.89 1.77 -11.86
CA VAL A 48 6.92 1.77 -10.74
C VAL A 48 7.39 0.78 -9.67
N ALA A 49 7.86 -0.40 -10.06
CA ALA A 49 8.40 -1.38 -9.12
C ALA A 49 9.61 -0.83 -8.33
N GLU A 50 10.56 -0.17 -9.00
CA GLU A 50 11.70 0.47 -8.36
C GLU A 50 11.28 1.53 -7.35
N ASN A 51 10.38 2.44 -7.73
CA ASN A 51 9.91 3.50 -6.83
C ASN A 51 9.09 2.95 -5.66
N LEU A 52 8.37 1.84 -5.84
CA LEU A 52 7.71 1.14 -4.74
C LEU A 52 8.72 0.61 -3.72
N LEU A 53 9.84 0.02 -4.17
CA LEU A 53 10.90 -0.44 -3.27
C LEU A 53 11.54 0.72 -2.52
N LEU A 54 11.83 1.83 -3.18
CA LEU A 54 12.38 3.03 -2.53
C LEU A 54 11.41 3.62 -1.51
N HIS A 55 10.12 3.68 -1.83
CA HIS A 55 9.08 4.13 -0.90
C HIS A 55 8.98 3.22 0.33
N GLN A 56 9.00 1.90 0.14
CA GLN A 56 9.01 0.92 1.23
C GLN A 56 10.28 1.04 2.08
N LEU A 57 11.45 1.19 1.47
CA LEU A 57 12.72 1.40 2.17
C LEU A 57 12.66 2.65 3.05
N GLN A 58 12.18 3.77 2.51
CA GLN A 58 12.02 5.01 3.27
C GLN A 58 11.04 4.82 4.45
N PHE A 59 9.92 4.13 4.23
CA PHE A 59 8.97 3.80 5.29
C PHE A 59 9.63 2.96 6.40
N LEU A 60 10.44 1.97 6.06
CA LEU A 60 11.14 1.13 7.03
C LEU A 60 12.19 1.95 7.81
N GLN A 61 13.00 2.75 7.13
CA GLN A 61 14.00 3.61 7.77
C GLN A 61 13.37 4.53 8.82
N ARG A 62 12.27 5.22 8.50
CA ARG A 62 11.59 6.09 9.46
C ARG A 62 10.83 5.36 10.57
N SER A 63 10.38 4.13 10.31
CA SER A 63 9.54 3.38 11.26
C SER A 63 10.33 2.49 12.22
N LEU A 64 11.55 2.10 11.84
CA LEU A 64 12.36 1.14 12.58
C LEU A 64 13.64 1.72 13.18
N ASN A 65 14.18 2.84 12.68
CA ASN A 65 15.39 3.46 13.21
C ASN A 65 15.09 4.42 14.38
N ALA A 66 14.37 3.95 15.39
CA ALA A 66 14.13 4.70 16.64
C ALA A 66 15.43 4.93 17.42
#